data_AF-A0A2G9NXC1-F1
#
_entry.id   AF-A0A2G9NXC1-F1
#
_cell.length_a   1.000
_cell.length_b   1.000
_cell.length_c   1.000
_cell.angle_alpha   90.00
_cell.angle_beta   90.00
_cell.angle_gamma   90.00
#
_symmetry.space_group_name_H-M   'P 1'
#
loop_
_entity.id
_entity.type
_entity.pdbx_description
1 polymer ?
#
loop_
_entity_poly.entity_id
_entity_poly.type
_entity_poly.pdbx_seq_one_letter_code
_entity_poly.pdbx_strand_id
1 'polypeptide(L)' 'MVEDKCVICKGTGTIELLGSQCPFCNGTGEPNKPAKSYLDSHICQCIFLDRKRCPLCGKRCHHDTPNKPKILLSPE' A
#
# COMPACT_ATOMS: atom_id res chain seq x y z
N MET A 1 -4.51 21.03 6.74
CA MET A 1 -3.73 20.95 5.49
C MET A 1 -3.08 19.59 5.50
N VAL A 2 -3.59 18.62 4.73
CA VAL A 2 -2.91 17.33 4.60
C VAL A 2 -1.79 17.59 3.63
N GLU A 3 -0.55 17.54 4.11
CA GLU A 3 0.64 17.78 3.31
C GLU A 3 0.55 16.96 2.02
N ASP A 4 0.51 17.67 0.91
CA ASP A 4 0.52 17.17 -0.44
C ASP A 4 1.85 16.42 -0.64
N LYS A 5 1.86 15.13 -0.33
CA LYS A 5 3.02 14.23 -0.38
C LYS A 5 2.70 13.06 -1.30
N CYS A 6 3.74 12.45 -1.88
CA CYS A 6 3.60 11.22 -2.64
C CYS A 6 2.91 10.15 -1.77
N VAL A 7 1.76 9.66 -2.20
CA VAL A 7 0.95 8.71 -1.42
C VAL A 7 1.60 7.33 -1.27
N ILE A 8 2.62 7.01 -2.08
CA ILE A 8 3.31 5.72 -2.06
C ILE A 8 4.49 5.74 -1.07
N CYS A 9 5.40 6.71 -1.19
CA CYS A 9 6.55 6.84 -0.29
C CYS A 9 6.28 7.74 0.93
N LYS A 10 5.08 8.33 1.02
CA LYS A 10 4.69 9.24 2.12
C LYS A 10 5.64 10.42 2.31
N GLY A 11 6.29 10.86 1.23
CA GLY A 11 7.23 11.99 1.23
C GLY A 11 8.70 11.62 1.49
N THR A 12 9.05 10.35 1.71
CA THR A 12 10.45 9.96 1.96
C THR A 12 11.32 9.92 0.70
N GLY A 13 10.69 9.87 -0.48
CA GLY A 13 11.40 9.64 -1.74
C GLY A 13 11.87 8.19 -1.94
N THR A 14 11.65 7.29 -0.99
CA THR A 14 12.12 5.90 -1.04
C THR A 14 11.00 4.92 -0.70
N ILE A 15 11.06 3.71 -1.29
CA ILE A 15 10.21 2.60 -0.89
C ILE A 15 10.91 1.88 0.26
N GLU A 16 10.40 2.03 1.48
CA GLU A 16 11.02 1.52 2.71
C GLU A 16 11.36 0.02 2.62
N LEU A 17 10.46 -0.80 2.05
CA LEU A 17 10.67 -2.24 1.88
C LEU A 17 11.81 -2.60 0.91
N LEU A 18 12.14 -1.72 -0.03
CA LEU A 18 13.14 -1.99 -1.07
C LEU A 18 14.42 -1.17 -0.89
N GLY A 19 14.42 -0.16 0.00
CA GLY A 19 15.50 0.81 0.13
C GLY A 19 15.78 1.61 -1.14
N SER A 20 14.91 1.53 -2.15
CA SER A 20 15.11 2.10 -3.47
C SER A 20 14.33 3.40 -3.67
N GLN A 21 14.78 4.22 -4.61
CA GLN A 21 14.08 5.44 -5.02
C GLN A 21 12.65 5.13 -5.43
N CYS A 22 11.70 5.92 -4.94
CA CYS A 22 10.29 5.75 -5.26
C CYS A 22 10.06 5.99 -6.75
N PRO A 23 9.61 4.98 -7.52
CA PRO A 23 9.46 5.10 -8.98
C PRO A 23 8.28 6.00 -9.37
N PHE A 24 7.35 6.28 -8.44
CA PHE A 24 6.19 7.11 -8.72
C PHE A 24 6.48 8.61 -8.62
N CYS A 25 7.29 9.02 -7.65
CA CYS A 25 7.72 10.42 -7.50
C CYS A 25 9.16 10.66 -7.96
N ASN A 26 9.83 9.65 -8.52
CA ASN A 26 11.26 9.72 -8.86
C ASN A 26 12.10 10.28 -7.71
N GLY A 27 11.83 9.86 -6.48
CA GLY A 27 12.60 10.29 -5.31
C GLY A 27 12.28 11.66 -4.74
N THR A 28 11.40 12.46 -5.37
CA THR A 28 11.13 13.82 -4.89
C THR A 28 10.28 13.87 -3.62
N GLY A 29 9.52 12.82 -3.35
CA GLY A 29 8.52 12.81 -2.27
C GLY A 29 7.26 13.62 -2.58
N GLU A 30 7.19 14.29 -3.72
CA GLU A 30 6.09 15.17 -4.12
C GLU A 30 4.85 14.38 -4.59
N PRO A 31 3.64 14.95 -4.39
CA PRO A 31 2.41 14.32 -4.81
C PRO A 31 2.35 14.31 -6.33
N ASN A 32 1.82 13.23 -6.90
CA ASN A 32 1.68 13.13 -8.34
C ASN A 32 0.50 12.22 -8.72
N LYS A 33 -0.05 12.46 -9.92
CA LYS A 33 -1.20 11.73 -10.45
C LYS A 33 -0.92 10.22 -10.59
N PRO A 34 0.24 9.76 -11.09
CA PRO A 34 0.54 8.32 -11.18
C PRO A 34 0.48 7.60 -9.82
N ALA A 35 1.10 8.17 -8.78
CA ALA A 35 1.06 7.62 -7.42
C ALA A 35 -0.38 7.47 -6.92
N LYS A 36 -1.22 8.49 -7.14
CA LYS A 36 -2.63 8.47 -6.77
C LYS A 36 -3.42 7.42 -7.55
N SER A 37 -3.26 7.38 -8.87
CA SER A 37 -3.92 6.41 -9.74
C SER A 37 -3.57 4.97 -9.37
N TYR A 38 -2.30 4.71 -9.02
CA TYR A 38 -1.88 3.40 -8.53
C TYR A 38 -2.56 3.07 -7.21
N LEU A 39 -2.59 3.99 -6.23
CA LEU A 39 -3.26 3.74 -4.96
C LEU A 39 -4.77 3.50 -5.14
N ASP A 40 -5.41 4.14 -6.11
CA ASP A 40 -6.85 3.95 -6.37
C ASP A 40 -7.15 2.59 -7.05
N SER A 41 -6.20 2.03 -7.80
CA SER A 41 -6.39 0.81 -8.61
C SER A 41 -5.40 -0.33 -8.28
N HIS A 42 -4.77 -0.28 -7.11
CA HIS A 42 -3.65 -1.14 -6.78
C HIS A 42 -4.01 -2.63 -6.84
N ILE A 43 -3.05 -3.41 -7.35
CA ILE A 43 -3.12 -4.87 -7.25
C ILE A 43 -3.00 -5.28 -5.77
N CYS A 44 -3.88 -6.17 -5.32
CA CYS A 44 -3.91 -6.63 -3.95
C CYS A 44 -2.61 -7.33 -3.55
N GLN A 45 -1.92 -6.81 -2.53
CA GLN A 45 -0.72 -7.42 -1.94
C GLN A 45 -0.97 -8.09 -0.58
N CYS A 46 -2.23 -8.16 -0.13
CA CYS A 46 -2.59 -8.76 1.16
C CYS A 46 -2.26 -10.25 1.25
N ILE A 47 -2.00 -10.94 0.12
CA ILE A 47 -1.56 -12.35 0.13
C ILE A 47 -0.28 -12.56 0.95
N PHE A 48 0.54 -11.53 1.07
CA PHE A 48 1.80 -11.55 1.83
C PHE A 48 1.65 -11.17 3.31
N LEU A 49 0.42 -10.87 3.80
CA LEU A 49 0.17 -10.36 5.16
C LEU A 49 -1.03 -11.03 5.83
N ASP A 50 -1.37 -10.56 7.03
CA ASP A 50 -2.45 -11.07 7.90
C ASP A 50 -3.88 -10.92 7.35
N ARG A 51 -4.02 -10.32 6.15
CA ARG A 51 -5.28 -10.03 5.45
C ARG A 51 -6.31 -9.24 6.28
N LYS A 52 -5.87 -8.51 7.31
CA LYS A 52 -6.75 -7.63 8.13
C LYS A 52 -6.75 -6.20 7.59
N ARG A 53 -5.56 -5.67 7.27
CA ARG A 53 -5.37 -4.31 6.72
C ARG A 53 -4.60 -4.35 5.41
N CYS A 54 -4.98 -3.50 4.46
CA CYS A 54 -4.26 -3.38 3.20
C CYS A 54 -2.90 -2.69 3.44
N PRO A 55 -1.77 -3.28 3.00
CA PRO A 55 -0.46 -2.66 3.15
C PRO A 55 -0.28 -1.39 2.33
N LEU A 56 -1.06 -1.23 1.25
CA LEU A 56 -0.92 -0.12 0.33
C LEU A 56 -1.76 1.09 0.76
N CYS A 57 -3.03 0.88 1.13
CA CYS A 57 -3.94 1.97 1.47
C CYS A 57 -4.30 2.08 2.96
N GLY A 58 -3.88 1.12 3.79
CA GLY A 58 -4.16 1.10 5.24
C GLY A 58 -5.62 0.82 5.64
N LYS A 59 -6.55 0.78 4.69
CA LYS A 59 -7.97 0.45 4.92
C LYS A 59 -8.13 -1.00 5.37
N ARG A 60 -9.29 -1.33 5.98
CA ARG A 60 -9.68 -2.73 6.20
C ARG A 60 -9.65 -3.46 4.87
N CYS A 61 -9.23 -4.73 4.91
CA CYS A 61 -9.08 -5.54 3.70
C CYS A 61 -10.37 -5.52 2.86
N HIS A 62 -10.26 -5.12 1.61
CA HIS A 62 -11.38 -4.91 0.67
C HIS A 62 -11.23 -5.81 -0.58
N HIS A 63 -10.77 -7.04 -0.36
CA HIS A 63 -10.55 -8.00 -1.42
C HIS A 63 -11.89 -8.50 -2.00
N ASP A 64 -12.01 -8.54 -3.32
CA ASP A 64 -13.17 -9.07 -4.05
C ASP A 64 -12.86 -10.46 -4.62
N THR A 65 -12.30 -11.35 -3.77
CA THR A 65 -11.97 -12.71 -4.18
C THR A 65 -12.56 -13.75 -3.21
N PRO A 66 -13.21 -14.81 -3.73
CA PRO A 66 -13.93 -15.80 -2.92
C PRO A 66 -13.01 -16.75 -2.12
N ASN A 67 -11.73 -16.90 -2.50
CA ASN A 67 -10.77 -17.76 -1.81
C ASN A 67 -10.11 -17.08 -0.59
N LYS A 68 -10.93 -16.74 0.42
CA LYS A 68 -10.45 -16.43 1.78
C LYS A 68 -9.76 -17.66 2.38
N PRO A 69 -8.60 -17.53 3.03
CA PRO A 69 -8.30 -18.40 4.16
C PRO A 69 -9.32 -18.01 5.22
N LYS A 70 -10.20 -18.95 5.60
CA LYS A 70 -10.85 -18.85 6.90
C LYS A 70 -9.72 -18.73 7.92
N ILE A 71 -9.76 -17.66 8.70
CA ILE A 71 -8.93 -17.38 9.86
C ILE A 71 -8.39 -18.71 10.43
N LEU A 72 -7.07 -18.92 10.38
CA LEU A 72 -6.46 -19.95 11.22
C LEU A 72 -6.48 -19.36 12.64
N LEU A 73 -7.33 -19.95 13.48
CA LEU A 73 -7.44 -19.66 14.91
C LEU A 73 -6.05 -19.77 15.53
N SER A 74 -5.63 -18.74 16.29
CA SER A 74 -4.50 -18.88 17.20
C SER A 74 -4.82 -20.01 18.20
N PRO A 75 -3.89 -20.94 18.48
CA PRO A 75 -3.95 -21.71 19.70
C PRO A 75 -3.56 -20.80 20.88
N GLU A 76 -4.25 -20.97 22.01
CA GLU A 76 -3.83 -20.48 23.32
C GLU A 76 -2.52 -21.16 23.77
#